data_AF-A0A351VEG4-F1
#
_entry.id   AF-A0A351VEG4-F1
#
_cell.length_a   1.000
_cell.length_b   1.000
_cell.length_c   1.000
_cell.angle_alpha   90.00
_cell.angle_beta   90.00
_cell.angle_gamma   90.00
#
_symmetry.space_group_name_H-M   'P 1'
#
loop_
_entity.id
_entity.type
_entity.pdbx_description
1 polymer ?
#
loop_
_entity_poly.entity_id
_entity_poly.type
_entity_poly.pdbx_seq_one_letter_code
_entity_poly.pdbx_strand_id
1 'polypeptide(L)'
;MLEGVEKIFEEMQAMMKKLKKASYEKNMAEFREKHGHYFKEMMDYMEQAEDKEKAAKDIGTAFADRVEQAYTQKGKINGRVQADLNFFMIYYTFPAILMTGSSYAKAVADAVCGEWGGRFKNSKIGYADYDTIYSGFREKILGIF
;
A
#
# COMPACT_ATOMS: atom_id res chain seq x y z
N MET A 1 6.71 -16.49 -0.26
CA MET A 1 5.78 -15.49 0.31
C MET A 1 5.81 -14.25 -0.54
N LEU A 2 4.62 -13.73 -0.87
CA LEU A 2 4.38 -12.50 -1.63
C LEU A 2 5.12 -12.43 -2.98
N GLU A 3 5.19 -13.56 -3.69
CA GLU A 3 5.80 -13.60 -5.01
C GLU A 3 4.95 -12.82 -6.02
N GLY A 4 5.54 -11.81 -6.66
CA GLY A 4 4.83 -10.97 -7.62
C GLY A 4 4.09 -9.78 -7.00
N VAL A 5 4.18 -9.54 -5.68
CA VAL A 5 3.48 -8.42 -5.03
C VAL A 5 3.92 -7.06 -5.58
N GLU A 6 5.12 -6.95 -6.16
CA GLU A 6 5.57 -5.74 -6.86
C GLU A 6 4.66 -5.35 -8.04
N LYS A 7 3.89 -6.31 -8.59
CA LYS A 7 2.99 -6.08 -9.72
C LYS A 7 1.79 -5.20 -9.38
N ILE A 8 1.48 -5.02 -8.09
CA ILE A 8 0.44 -4.06 -7.68
C ILE A 8 0.76 -2.62 -8.14
N PHE A 9 2.03 -2.32 -8.42
CA PHE A 9 2.48 -1.01 -8.85
C PHE A 9 2.57 -0.84 -10.38
N GLU A 10 2.36 -1.89 -11.19
CA GLU A 10 2.50 -1.81 -12.66
C GLU A 10 1.60 -0.73 -13.29
N GLU A 11 0.39 -0.54 -12.73
CA GLU A 11 -0.59 0.42 -13.24
C GLU A 11 -0.61 1.74 -12.45
N MET A 12 0.38 1.98 -11.56
CA MET A 12 0.38 3.13 -10.64
C MET A 12 0.23 4.47 -11.38
N GLN A 13 0.91 4.64 -12.51
CA GLN A 13 0.89 5.90 -13.27
C GLN A 13 -0.50 6.18 -13.84
N ALA A 14 -1.16 5.15 -14.39
CA ALA A 14 -2.49 5.28 -14.97
C ALA A 14 -3.53 5.61 -13.88
N MET A 15 -3.45 4.92 -12.74
CA MET A 15 -4.38 5.06 -11.62
C MET A 15 -4.22 6.39 -10.86
N MET A 16 -3.02 6.96 -10.84
CA MET A 16 -2.75 8.25 -10.17
C MET A 16 -3.01 9.48 -11.06
N LYS A 17 -2.94 9.36 -12.40
CA LYS A 17 -3.06 10.50 -13.35
C LYS A 17 -4.37 11.29 -13.24
N LYS A 18 -5.45 10.69 -12.73
CA LYS A 18 -6.76 11.34 -12.55
C LYS A 18 -7.36 10.97 -11.21
N LEU A 19 -6.57 11.03 -10.14
CA LEU A 19 -7.03 10.71 -8.80
C LEU A 19 -8.09 11.73 -8.34
N LYS A 20 -9.37 11.37 -8.50
CA LYS A 20 -10.56 12.13 -8.10
C LYS A 20 -11.53 11.15 -7.46
N LYS A 21 -12.47 11.64 -6.68
CA LYS A 21 -13.42 10.79 -5.94
C LYS A 21 -14.05 9.65 -6.76
N ALA A 22 -14.63 9.97 -7.91
CA ALA A 22 -15.33 8.99 -8.75
C ALA A 22 -14.38 7.95 -9.38
N SER A 23 -13.19 8.37 -9.83
CA SER A 23 -12.19 7.44 -10.37
C SER A 23 -11.51 6.64 -9.27
N TYR A 24 -11.34 7.21 -8.08
CA TYR A 24 -10.69 6.54 -6.95
C TYR A 24 -11.50 5.34 -6.47
N GLU A 25 -12.83 5.48 -6.31
CA GLU A 25 -13.71 4.36 -5.94
C GLU A 25 -13.65 3.23 -6.96
N LYS A 26 -13.81 3.55 -8.24
CA LYS A 26 -13.72 2.58 -9.33
C LYS A 26 -12.35 1.91 -9.37
N ASN A 27 -11.28 2.69 -9.36
CA ASN A 27 -9.91 2.18 -9.43
C ASN A 27 -9.56 1.32 -8.21
N MET A 28 -10.05 1.68 -7.00
CA MET A 28 -9.83 0.88 -5.79
C MET A 28 -10.54 -0.47 -5.89
N ALA A 29 -11.76 -0.51 -6.43
CA ALA A 29 -12.48 -1.75 -6.66
C ALA A 29 -11.71 -2.66 -7.64
N GLU A 30 -11.32 -2.13 -8.81
CA GLU A 30 -10.55 -2.86 -9.83
C GLU A 30 -9.17 -3.32 -9.28
N PHE A 31 -8.50 -2.47 -8.51
CA PHE A 31 -7.24 -2.79 -7.85
C PHE A 31 -7.36 -3.98 -6.90
N ARG A 32 -8.40 -3.97 -6.04
CA ARG A 32 -8.65 -5.06 -5.09
C ARG A 32 -9.10 -6.34 -5.79
N GLU A 33 -9.88 -6.25 -6.87
CA GLU A 33 -10.24 -7.41 -7.68
C GLU A 33 -9.00 -8.08 -8.28
N LYS A 34 -8.10 -7.28 -8.87
CA LYS A 34 -6.89 -7.79 -9.53
C LYS A 34 -5.82 -8.28 -8.55
N HIS A 35 -5.61 -7.56 -7.45
CA HIS A 35 -4.46 -7.75 -6.57
C HIS A 35 -4.80 -8.19 -5.15
N GLY A 36 -6.10 -8.34 -4.82
CA GLY A 36 -6.57 -8.66 -3.47
C GLY A 36 -6.02 -9.97 -2.90
N HIS A 37 -5.63 -10.91 -3.76
CA HIS A 37 -5.02 -12.17 -3.36
C HIS A 37 -3.70 -11.98 -2.59
N TYR A 38 -2.90 -10.95 -2.89
CA TYR A 38 -1.69 -10.65 -2.11
C TYR A 38 -2.01 -10.22 -0.68
N PHE A 39 -3.02 -9.35 -0.52
CA PHE A 39 -3.44 -8.92 0.81
C PHE A 39 -4.08 -10.07 1.60
N LYS A 40 -4.82 -10.96 0.91
CA LYS A 40 -5.32 -12.19 1.53
C LYS A 40 -4.18 -13.11 1.96
N GLU A 41 -3.14 -13.31 1.14
CA GLU A 41 -1.96 -14.11 1.49
C GLU A 41 -1.30 -13.59 2.77
N MET A 42 -1.16 -12.25 2.92
CA MET A 42 -0.66 -11.64 4.16
C MET A 42 -1.54 -12.01 5.38
N MET A 43 -2.87 -11.93 5.23
CA MET A 43 -3.79 -12.27 6.33
C MET A 43 -3.75 -13.77 6.66
N ASP A 44 -3.71 -14.63 5.65
CA ASP A 44 -3.65 -16.08 5.82
C ASP A 44 -2.34 -16.48 6.53
N TYR A 45 -1.23 -15.80 6.22
CA TYR A 45 0.05 -16.02 6.90
C TYR A 45 0.00 -15.56 8.36
N MET A 46 -0.61 -14.40 8.63
CA MET A 46 -0.84 -13.94 10.00
C MET A 46 -1.68 -14.92 10.80
N GLU A 47 -2.76 -15.46 10.22
CA GLU A 47 -3.65 -16.42 10.89
C GLU A 47 -2.92 -17.71 11.28
N GLN A 48 -2.11 -18.25 10.37
CA GLN A 48 -1.39 -19.52 10.57
C GLN A 48 -0.18 -19.42 11.51
N ALA A 49 0.38 -18.23 11.70
CA ALA A 49 1.57 -18.06 12.52
C ALA A 49 1.28 -18.18 14.02
N GLU A 50 2.15 -18.85 14.77
CA GLU A 50 2.08 -18.85 16.24
C GLU A 50 2.53 -17.49 16.82
N ASP A 51 3.65 -16.96 16.29
CA ASP A 51 4.18 -15.65 16.65
C ASP A 51 3.68 -14.59 15.64
N LYS A 52 2.64 -13.85 16.05
CA LYS A 52 2.01 -12.81 15.22
C LYS A 52 2.95 -11.61 14.98
N GLU A 53 3.80 -11.26 15.93
CA GLU A 53 4.71 -10.12 15.81
C GLU A 53 5.79 -10.42 14.77
N LYS A 54 6.42 -11.61 14.88
CA LYS A 54 7.38 -12.08 13.89
C LYS A 54 6.73 -12.20 12.51
N ALA A 55 5.51 -12.74 12.42
CA ALA A 55 4.83 -12.87 11.14
C ALA A 55 4.56 -11.52 10.46
N ALA A 56 4.11 -10.51 11.21
CA ALA A 56 3.90 -9.17 10.67
C ALA A 56 5.21 -8.56 10.16
N LYS A 57 6.31 -8.72 10.91
CA LYS A 57 7.64 -8.26 10.50
C LYS A 57 8.15 -8.97 9.25
N ASP A 58 7.96 -10.28 9.15
CA ASP A 58 8.33 -11.08 7.98
C ASP A 58 7.54 -10.62 6.75
N ILE A 59 6.24 -10.30 6.89
CA ILE A 59 5.43 -9.71 5.82
C ILE A 59 5.99 -8.36 5.38
N GLY A 60 6.25 -7.45 6.33
CA GLY A 60 6.79 -6.12 6.02
C GLY A 60 8.12 -6.21 5.25
N THR A 61 9.02 -7.08 5.73
CA THR A 61 10.32 -7.35 5.11
C THR A 61 10.16 -7.92 3.70
N ALA A 62 9.36 -8.98 3.55
CA ALA A 62 9.15 -9.62 2.26
C ALA A 62 8.50 -8.67 1.24
N PHE A 63 7.52 -7.87 1.65
CA PHE A 63 6.89 -6.88 0.79
C PHE A 63 7.93 -5.84 0.31
N ALA A 64 8.70 -5.27 1.23
CA ALA A 64 9.70 -4.26 0.91
C ALA A 64 10.83 -4.83 0.03
N ASP A 65 11.28 -6.06 0.29
CA ASP A 65 12.28 -6.77 -0.52
C ASP A 65 11.84 -6.89 -1.99
N ARG A 66 10.60 -7.34 -2.22
CA ARG A 66 10.07 -7.56 -3.58
C ARG A 66 10.00 -6.26 -4.36
N VAL A 67 9.53 -5.20 -3.72
CA VAL A 67 9.43 -3.87 -4.35
C VAL A 67 10.82 -3.27 -4.60
N GLU A 68 11.74 -3.38 -3.63
CA GLU A 68 13.10 -2.90 -3.80
C GLU A 68 13.82 -3.58 -4.96
N GLN A 69 13.72 -4.90 -5.05
CA GLN A 69 14.32 -5.70 -6.12
C GLN A 69 13.75 -5.31 -7.50
N ALA A 70 12.45 -5.04 -7.59
CA ALA A 70 11.78 -4.72 -8.84
C ALA A 70 12.09 -3.29 -9.34
N TYR A 71 12.25 -2.32 -8.45
CA TYR A 71 12.37 -0.91 -8.80
C TYR A 71 13.78 -0.33 -8.67
N THR A 72 14.72 -1.08 -8.10
CA THR A 72 16.12 -0.68 -8.04
C THR A 72 16.77 -0.78 -9.42
N GLN A 73 17.19 0.37 -9.94
CA GLN A 73 17.93 0.44 -11.20
C GLN A 73 19.29 1.08 -10.95
N LYS A 74 20.37 0.44 -11.38
CA LYS A 74 21.75 0.92 -11.15
C LYS A 74 22.04 1.21 -9.66
N GLY A 75 21.55 0.33 -8.78
CA GLY A 75 21.84 0.37 -7.34
C GLY A 75 20.99 1.33 -6.50
N LYS A 76 20.00 2.02 -7.09
CA LYS A 76 19.00 2.79 -6.33
C LYS A 76 17.65 2.90 -7.04
N ILE A 77 16.60 3.20 -6.28
CA ILE A 77 15.32 3.62 -6.85
C ILE A 77 15.41 5.10 -7.26
N ASN A 78 14.90 5.43 -8.45
CA ASN A 78 14.83 6.81 -8.91
C ASN A 78 13.91 7.64 -7.99
N GLY A 79 14.30 8.85 -7.61
CA GLY A 79 13.53 9.67 -6.66
C GLY A 79 12.09 9.98 -7.09
N ARG A 80 11.84 10.13 -8.39
CA ARG A 80 10.48 10.31 -8.92
C ARG A 80 9.66 9.03 -8.77
N VAL A 81 10.25 7.89 -9.13
CA VAL A 81 9.61 6.58 -8.94
C VAL A 81 9.33 6.32 -7.46
N GLN A 82 10.25 6.66 -6.57
CA GLN A 82 10.02 6.53 -5.13
C GLN A 82 8.85 7.38 -4.64
N ALA A 83 8.71 8.61 -5.14
CA ALA A 83 7.56 9.45 -4.81
C ALA A 83 6.24 8.83 -5.31
N ASP A 84 6.24 8.30 -6.53
CA ASP A 84 5.09 7.61 -7.11
C ASP A 84 4.71 6.35 -6.31
N LEU A 85 5.69 5.54 -5.91
CA LEU A 85 5.49 4.39 -5.01
C LEU A 85 4.91 4.83 -3.67
N ASN A 86 5.44 5.89 -3.06
CA ASN A 86 4.95 6.42 -1.79
C ASN A 86 3.49 6.89 -1.90
N PHE A 87 3.12 7.61 -2.96
CA PHE A 87 1.73 7.99 -3.19
C PHE A 87 0.84 6.78 -3.39
N PHE A 88 1.28 5.80 -4.17
CA PHE A 88 0.51 4.59 -4.40
C PHE A 88 0.30 3.77 -3.13
N MET A 89 1.30 3.72 -2.24
CA MET A 89 1.18 3.12 -0.91
C MET A 89 0.06 3.78 -0.10
N ILE A 90 0.08 5.12 -0.02
CA ILE A 90 -0.90 5.92 0.73
C ILE A 90 -2.31 5.73 0.18
N TYR A 91 -2.48 5.85 -1.14
CA TYR A 91 -3.81 5.89 -1.76
C TYR A 91 -4.39 4.52 -2.04
N TYR A 92 -3.58 3.50 -2.33
CA TYR A 92 -4.08 2.19 -2.78
C TYR A 92 -3.66 1.05 -1.87
N THR A 93 -2.37 0.90 -1.59
CA THR A 93 -1.87 -0.30 -0.88
C THR A 93 -2.38 -0.38 0.56
N PHE A 94 -2.16 0.64 1.38
CA PHE A 94 -2.60 0.59 2.79
C PHE A 94 -4.12 0.52 2.95
N PRO A 95 -4.93 1.33 2.23
CA PRO A 95 -6.37 1.18 2.27
C PRO A 95 -6.82 -0.22 1.86
N ALA A 96 -6.22 -0.81 0.82
CA ALA A 96 -6.57 -2.17 0.39
C ALA A 96 -6.24 -3.24 1.44
N ILE A 97 -5.11 -3.11 2.16
CA ILE A 97 -4.78 -3.98 3.31
C ILE A 97 -5.85 -3.84 4.40
N LEU A 98 -6.24 -2.61 4.76
CA LEU A 98 -7.24 -2.35 5.79
C LEU A 98 -8.65 -2.82 5.37
N MET A 99 -8.97 -2.76 4.08
CA MET A 99 -10.22 -3.27 3.51
C MET A 99 -10.29 -4.80 3.39
N THR A 100 -9.32 -5.56 3.91
CA THR A 100 -9.42 -7.03 4.00
C THR A 100 -10.47 -7.46 5.04
N GLY A 101 -10.82 -6.59 5.99
CA GLY A 101 -11.73 -6.93 7.10
C GLY A 101 -11.12 -7.87 8.14
N SER A 102 -9.83 -8.19 8.02
CA SER A 102 -9.11 -9.04 8.95
C SER A 102 -8.78 -8.31 10.25
N SER A 103 -8.82 -9.01 11.38
CA SER A 103 -8.33 -8.51 12.67
C SER A 103 -6.83 -8.20 12.66
N TYR A 104 -6.07 -8.79 11.73
CA TYR A 104 -4.62 -8.54 11.58
C TYR A 104 -4.28 -7.39 10.64
N ALA A 105 -5.26 -6.82 9.93
CA ALA A 105 -5.01 -5.84 8.87
C ALA A 105 -4.18 -4.65 9.37
N LYS A 106 -4.47 -4.15 10.58
CA LYS A 106 -3.71 -3.05 11.19
C LYS A 106 -2.26 -3.44 11.50
N ALA A 107 -2.03 -4.60 12.10
CA ALA A 107 -0.67 -5.07 12.42
C ALA A 107 0.18 -5.24 11.15
N VAL A 108 -0.40 -5.75 10.07
CA VAL A 108 0.26 -5.86 8.76
C VAL A 108 0.55 -4.48 8.17
N ALA A 109 -0.43 -3.57 8.20
CA ALA A 109 -0.22 -2.20 7.70
C ALA A 109 0.88 -1.47 8.48
N ASP A 110 0.91 -1.60 9.80
CA ASP A 110 1.94 -1.03 10.68
C ASP A 110 3.33 -1.60 10.35
N ALA A 111 3.46 -2.92 10.20
CA ALA A 111 4.72 -3.55 9.87
C ALA A 111 5.24 -3.15 8.47
N VAL A 112 4.36 -3.15 7.46
CA VAL A 112 4.70 -2.69 6.11
C VAL A 112 5.10 -1.22 6.12
N CYS A 113 4.36 -0.35 6.83
CA CYS A 113 4.67 1.07 6.91
C CYS A 113 5.99 1.34 7.63
N GLY A 114 6.26 0.64 8.72
CA GLY A 114 7.52 0.72 9.47
C GLY A 114 8.71 0.31 8.61
N GLU A 115 8.63 -0.84 7.96
CA GLU A 115 9.70 -1.34 7.09
C GLU A 115 9.92 -0.40 5.90
N TRP A 116 8.84 0.04 5.25
CA TRP A 116 8.90 0.97 4.12
C TRP A 116 9.60 2.28 4.48
N GLY A 117 9.27 2.86 5.64
CA GLY A 117 9.87 4.11 6.12
C GLY A 117 11.29 3.98 6.65
N GLY A 118 11.70 2.79 7.09
CA GLY A 118 13.07 2.48 7.48
C GLY A 118 13.99 2.21 6.29
N ARG A 119 13.44 1.68 5.20
CA ARG A 119 14.21 1.19 4.05
C ARG A 119 14.34 2.18 2.91
N PHE A 120 13.25 2.86 2.54
CA PHE A 120 13.23 3.71 1.36
C PHE A 120 13.44 5.19 1.69
N LYS A 121 14.17 5.89 0.80
CA LYS A 121 14.48 7.31 0.99
C LYS A 121 13.21 8.17 0.89
N ASN A 122 13.02 9.07 1.85
CA ASN A 122 11.86 9.98 1.93
C ASN A 122 10.52 9.24 2.03
N SER A 123 10.53 8.06 2.66
CA SER A 123 9.36 7.16 2.71
C SER A 123 8.79 6.94 4.09
N LYS A 124 9.13 7.80 5.07
CA LYS A 124 8.42 7.91 6.35
C LYS A 124 7.04 8.55 6.12
N ILE A 125 6.13 7.75 5.57
CA ILE A 125 4.77 8.12 5.24
C ILE A 125 3.81 7.68 6.34
N GLY A 126 2.69 8.39 6.49
CA GLY A 126 1.54 7.89 7.24
C GLY A 126 0.58 7.13 6.32
N TYR A 127 -0.39 6.45 6.90
CA TYR A 127 -1.47 5.81 6.16
C TYR A 127 -2.82 6.04 6.82
N ALA A 128 -3.88 5.88 6.04
CA ALA A 128 -5.26 5.98 6.49
C ALA A 128 -6.10 4.89 5.81
N ASP A 129 -7.30 4.63 6.34
CA ASP A 129 -8.27 3.75 5.69
C ASP A 129 -8.91 4.39 4.46
N TYR A 130 -9.63 3.57 3.69
CA TYR A 130 -10.30 4.00 2.47
C TYR A 130 -11.31 5.12 2.72
N ASP A 131 -12.11 5.03 3.78
CA ASP A 131 -13.18 6.01 4.06
C ASP A 131 -12.61 7.39 4.41
N THR A 132 -11.53 7.42 5.19
CA THR A 132 -10.78 8.64 5.51
C THR A 132 -10.26 9.30 4.24
N ILE A 133 -9.65 8.53 3.33
CA ILE A 133 -9.14 9.06 2.06
C ILE A 133 -10.29 9.49 1.13
N TYR A 134 -11.32 8.66 1.00
CA TYR A 134 -12.48 8.90 0.12
C TYR A 134 -13.28 10.14 0.53
N SER A 135 -13.41 10.37 1.84
CA SER A 135 -14.03 11.58 2.39
C SER A 135 -13.18 12.82 2.11
N GLY A 136 -11.85 12.72 2.23
CA GLY A 136 -10.90 13.81 1.95
C GLY A 136 -10.94 14.37 0.52
N PHE A 137 -11.32 13.57 -0.50
CA PHE A 137 -11.52 14.10 -1.87
C PHE A 137 -12.63 15.16 -1.98
N ARG A 138 -13.51 15.30 -0.97
CA ARG A 138 -14.62 16.27 -0.97
C ARG A 138 -14.35 17.56 -0.20
N GLU A 139 -13.16 17.79 0.32
CA GLU A 139 -12.84 19.11 0.88
C GLU A 139 -12.47 20.12 -0.23
N LYS A 140 -13.47 20.45 -1.06
CA LYS A 140 -13.71 21.88 -1.24
C LYS A 140 -14.19 22.35 0.12
N ILE A 141 -13.35 23.09 0.81
CA ILE A 141 -13.75 23.99 1.88
C ILE A 141 -15.06 24.68 1.42
N LEU A 142 -16.18 24.28 2.00
CA LEU A 142 -17.40 25.07 1.96
C LEU A 142 -17.21 26.14 3.05
N GLY A 143 -16.58 27.24 2.63
CA GLY A 143 -16.49 28.48 3.41
C GLY A 143 -15.06 28.98 3.59
N ILE A 144 -14.74 30.11 2.93
CA ILE A 144 -13.54 30.97 3.07
C ILE A 144 -12.37 30.53 2.13
N PHE A 145 -11.94 31.22 1.05
CA PHE A 145 -12.14 32.55 0.43
C PHE A 145 -12.27 32.42 -1.09
#